data_AF-A0A1J8PN84-F1
#
_entry.id   AF-A0A1J8PN84-F1
#
_cell.length_a   1.000
_cell.length_b   1.000
_cell.length_c   1.000
_cell.angle_alpha   90.00
_cell.angle_beta   90.00
_cell.angle_gamma   90.00
#
_symmetry.space_group_name_H-M   'P 1'
#
loop_
_entity.id
_entity.type
_entity.pdbx_description
1 polymer ?
#
loop_
_entity_poly.entity_id
_entity_poly.type
_entity_poly.pdbx_seq_one_letter_code
_entity_poly.pdbx_strand_id
1 'polypeptide(L)'
;LDDDKVTKIGTITVASLEEGATWQYSTNGGTNWTNGTGTSFTLTEGTHAIDAIQVKQTNIAGNVSSVVKNAGAIVVDTSDPLFAGASTANLEVNAAITTIVYDAQASNLSSGNADDGITYSIKNASTSKFAITTDT
;
A
#
# COMPACT_ATOMS: atom_id res chain seq x y z
N LEU A 1 -4.38 -2.19 -8.29
CA LEU A 1 -4.49 -2.95 -7.04
C LEU A 1 -3.75 -4.23 -7.28
N ASP A 2 -2.77 -4.51 -6.45
CA ASP A 2 -2.05 -5.78 -6.51
C ASP A 2 -2.98 -6.93 -6.14
N ASP A 3 -2.49 -8.17 -6.21
CA ASP A 3 -3.34 -9.35 -5.97
C ASP A 3 -3.87 -9.42 -4.54
N ASP A 4 -3.16 -8.84 -3.57
CA ASP A 4 -3.52 -8.79 -2.15
C ASP A 4 -4.60 -7.75 -1.79
N LYS A 5 -4.95 -6.85 -2.73
CA LYS A 5 -5.96 -5.77 -2.56
C LYS A 5 -5.62 -4.73 -1.48
N VAL A 6 -4.34 -4.56 -1.15
CA VAL A 6 -3.85 -3.51 -0.25
C VAL A 6 -3.28 -2.34 -1.07
N THR A 7 -3.49 -1.09 -0.63
CA THR A 7 -2.99 0.11 -1.33
C THR A 7 -2.68 1.26 -0.37
N LYS A 8 -1.59 2.00 -0.61
CA LYS A 8 -1.31 3.29 0.05
C LYS A 8 -2.09 4.46 -0.55
N ILE A 9 -2.68 4.26 -1.73
CA ILE A 9 -3.42 5.29 -2.47
C ILE A 9 -4.92 5.06 -2.28
N GLY A 10 -5.57 5.94 -1.52
CA GLY A 10 -7.02 5.90 -1.29
C GLY A 10 -7.87 6.60 -2.36
N THR A 11 -7.26 7.21 -3.37
CA THR A 11 -7.98 7.94 -4.42
C THR A 11 -8.69 6.99 -5.39
N ILE A 12 -10.01 7.13 -5.50
CA ILE A 12 -10.84 6.46 -6.50
C ILE A 12 -11.17 7.46 -7.60
N THR A 13 -10.85 7.10 -8.84
CA THR A 13 -11.26 7.87 -10.02
C THR A 13 -12.57 7.32 -10.57
N VAL A 14 -13.51 8.22 -10.85
CA VAL A 14 -14.81 7.91 -11.45
C VAL A 14 -14.76 8.31 -12.92
N ALA A 15 -14.85 7.32 -13.80
CA ALA A 15 -14.85 7.52 -15.24
C ALA A 15 -16.29 7.59 -15.79
N SER A 16 -16.42 8.05 -17.04
CA SER A 16 -17.68 8.04 -17.80
C SER A 16 -18.82 8.80 -17.13
N LEU A 17 -18.51 9.92 -16.48
CA LEU A 17 -19.49 10.88 -16.01
C LEU A 17 -20.04 11.68 -17.19
N GLU A 18 -21.37 11.73 -17.31
CA GLU A 18 -22.06 12.51 -18.33
C GLU A 18 -21.87 14.02 -18.07
N GLU A 19 -21.65 14.80 -19.13
CA GLU A 19 -21.47 16.25 -19.01
C GLU A 19 -22.73 16.91 -18.45
N GLY A 20 -22.57 17.75 -17.43
CA GLY A 20 -23.67 18.42 -16.73
C GLY A 20 -24.47 17.52 -15.77
N ALA A 21 -24.13 16.24 -15.65
CA ALA A 21 -24.69 15.37 -14.62
C ALA A 21 -24.10 15.66 -13.24
N THR A 22 -24.86 15.30 -12.20
CA THR A 22 -24.33 15.20 -10.83
C THR A 22 -24.02 13.75 -10.52
N TRP A 23 -23.04 13.49 -9.66
CA TRP A 23 -22.73 12.13 -9.22
C TRP A 23 -22.53 12.06 -7.72
N GLN A 24 -22.74 10.86 -7.20
CA GLN A 24 -22.66 10.57 -5.78
C GLN A 24 -21.91 9.26 -5.56
N TYR A 25 -21.26 9.16 -4.42
CA TYR A 25 -20.63 7.93 -3.96
C TYR A 25 -21.08 7.57 -2.55
N SER A 26 -20.90 6.30 -2.20
CA SER A 26 -21.08 5.75 -0.86
C SER A 26 -19.84 4.93 -0.50
N THR A 27 -19.48 4.93 0.78
CA THR A 27 -18.44 4.05 1.34
C THR A 27 -19.00 3.08 2.39
N ASN A 28 -20.33 3.05 2.55
CA ASN A 28 -21.02 2.25 3.55
C ASN A 28 -22.19 1.44 2.95
N GLY A 29 -21.98 0.92 1.75
CA GLY A 29 -22.91 -0.01 1.12
C GLY A 29 -24.19 0.64 0.61
N GLY A 30 -24.18 1.95 0.34
CA GLY A 30 -25.33 2.70 -0.14
C GLY A 30 -26.25 3.22 0.96
N THR A 31 -25.87 3.07 2.23
CA THR A 31 -26.63 3.61 3.38
C THR A 31 -26.65 5.14 3.36
N ASN A 32 -25.49 5.76 3.14
CA ASN A 32 -25.33 7.21 2.99
C ASN A 32 -24.67 7.51 1.65
N TRP A 33 -25.04 8.65 1.06
CA TRP A 33 -24.50 9.13 -0.22
C TRP A 33 -23.89 10.51 -0.04
N THR A 34 -22.70 10.70 -0.61
CA THR A 34 -21.98 11.98 -0.64
C THR A 34 -21.91 12.47 -2.08
N ASN A 35 -22.16 13.76 -2.30
CA ASN A 35 -22.00 14.37 -3.61
C ASN A 35 -20.51 14.39 -3.99
N GLY A 36 -20.22 13.87 -5.17
CA GLY A 36 -18.88 13.92 -5.75
C GLY A 36 -18.55 15.31 -6.30
N THR A 37 -17.26 15.60 -6.43
CA THR A 37 -16.75 16.80 -7.10
C THR A 37 -15.63 16.38 -8.05
N GLY A 38 -15.52 17.06 -9.21
CA GLY A 38 -14.62 16.61 -10.27
C GLY A 38 -14.91 15.16 -10.69
N THR A 39 -13.86 14.34 -10.76
CA THR A 39 -13.92 12.94 -11.23
C THR A 39 -13.31 11.97 -10.22
N SER A 40 -13.25 12.32 -8.92
CA SER A 40 -12.62 11.46 -7.91
C SER A 40 -13.10 11.72 -6.49
N PHE A 41 -12.89 10.74 -5.62
CA PHE A 41 -13.00 10.88 -4.17
C PHE A 41 -11.92 10.05 -3.48
N THR A 42 -11.73 10.27 -2.18
CA THR A 42 -10.70 9.58 -1.40
C THR A 42 -11.33 8.72 -0.32
N LEU A 43 -10.92 7.46 -0.27
CA LEU A 43 -11.23 6.53 0.81
C LEU A 43 -10.35 6.82 2.02
N THR A 44 -10.93 6.66 3.21
CA THR A 44 -10.17 6.69 4.46
C THR A 44 -9.39 5.40 4.65
N GLU A 45 -8.34 5.47 5.47
CA GLU A 45 -7.63 4.32 6.02
C GLU A 45 -8.58 3.21 6.48
N GLY A 46 -8.19 1.96 6.22
CA GLY A 46 -8.88 0.77 6.68
C GLY A 46 -9.51 -0.07 5.56
N THR A 47 -10.32 -1.05 5.97
CA THR A 47 -10.93 -2.03 5.08
C THR A 47 -12.29 -1.57 4.58
N HIS A 48 -12.44 -1.52 3.26
CA HIS A 48 -13.70 -1.30 2.55
C HIS A 48 -14.16 -2.63 1.96
N ALA A 49 -15.22 -3.21 2.53
CA ALA A 49 -15.72 -4.52 2.12
C ALA A 49 -16.22 -4.55 0.66
N ILE A 50 -16.42 -5.74 0.10
CA ILE A 50 -17.16 -5.90 -1.16
C ILE A 50 -18.50 -5.16 -1.07
N ASP A 51 -18.90 -4.51 -2.16
CA ASP A 51 -20.11 -3.69 -2.25
C ASP A 51 -20.18 -2.44 -1.34
N ALA A 52 -19.17 -2.17 -0.51
CA ALA A 52 -19.16 -1.01 0.38
C ALA A 52 -19.03 0.31 -0.40
N ILE A 53 -18.23 0.31 -1.47
CA ILE A 53 -18.00 1.46 -2.32
C ILE A 53 -18.97 1.40 -3.48
N GLN A 54 -19.81 2.42 -3.59
CA GLN A 54 -20.85 2.50 -4.61
C GLN A 54 -20.84 3.86 -5.29
N VAL A 55 -21.14 3.91 -6.58
CA VAL A 55 -21.21 5.15 -7.36
C VAL A 55 -22.47 5.15 -8.23
N LYS A 56 -23.13 6.30 -8.31
CA LYS A 56 -24.24 6.57 -9.23
C LYS A 56 -24.18 8.00 -9.73
N GLN A 57 -24.75 8.25 -10.90
CA GLN A 57 -24.91 9.60 -11.46
C GLN A 57 -26.36 9.89 -11.79
N THR A 58 -26.71 11.17 -11.87
CA THR A 58 -28.03 11.70 -12.21
C THR A 58 -27.87 12.75 -13.29
N ASN A 59 -28.45 12.51 -14.47
CA ASN A 59 -28.33 13.41 -15.61
C ASN A 59 -29.18 14.68 -15.43
N ILE A 60 -29.11 15.61 -16.40
CA ILE A 60 -29.81 16.89 -16.37
C ILE A 60 -31.34 16.72 -16.31
N ALA A 61 -31.87 15.65 -16.90
CA ALA A 61 -33.30 15.31 -16.85
C ALA A 61 -33.72 14.64 -15.52
N GLY A 62 -32.81 14.48 -14.55
CA GLY A 62 -33.08 13.87 -13.25
C GLY A 62 -33.13 12.34 -13.26
N ASN A 63 -32.68 11.69 -14.33
CA ASN A 63 -32.68 10.22 -14.42
C ASN A 63 -31.41 9.67 -13.75
N VAL A 64 -31.58 8.69 -12.85
CA VAL A 64 -30.48 8.10 -12.07
C VAL A 64 -29.96 6.83 -12.76
N SER A 65 -28.64 6.69 -12.84
CA SER A 65 -28.00 5.49 -13.39
C SER A 65 -28.17 4.26 -12.48
N SER A 66 -27.88 3.08 -13.03
CA SER A 66 -27.56 1.91 -12.20
C SER A 66 -26.38 2.21 -11.26
N VAL A 67 -26.35 1.55 -10.11
CA VAL A 67 -25.26 1.68 -9.13
C VAL A 67 -24.11 0.75 -9.52
N VAL A 68 -22.90 1.31 -9.65
CA VAL A 68 -21.66 0.55 -9.80
C VAL A 68 -21.06 0.30 -8.43
N LYS A 69 -20.48 -0.89 -8.21
CA LYS A 69 -19.92 -1.31 -6.91
C LYS A 69 -18.51 -1.87 -7.04
N ASN A 70 -17.72 -1.80 -5.98
CA ASN A 70 -16.45 -2.51 -5.92
C ASN A 70 -16.66 -4.04 -5.85
N ALA A 71 -16.04 -4.78 -6.76
CA ALA A 71 -16.19 -6.23 -6.88
C ALA A 71 -15.46 -7.06 -5.82
N GLY A 72 -14.60 -6.42 -5.01
CA GLY A 72 -13.83 -7.07 -3.95
C GLY A 72 -13.46 -6.09 -2.86
N ALA A 73 -13.04 -6.62 -1.71
CA ALA A 73 -12.56 -5.79 -0.61
C ALA A 73 -11.31 -5.00 -1.03
N ILE A 74 -11.19 -3.78 -0.51
CA ILE A 74 -10.04 -2.89 -0.71
C ILE A 74 -9.55 -2.48 0.68
N VAL A 75 -8.26 -2.64 0.93
CA VAL A 75 -7.62 -2.14 2.15
C VAL A 75 -6.79 -0.92 1.80
N VAL A 76 -7.12 0.23 2.37
CA VAL A 76 -6.26 1.41 2.34
C VAL A 76 -5.35 1.33 3.55
N ASP A 77 -4.05 1.20 3.31
CA ASP A 77 -3.00 1.19 4.34
C ASP A 77 -2.00 2.32 4.06
N THR A 78 -2.14 3.40 4.83
CA THR A 78 -1.28 4.58 4.79
C THR A 78 -0.28 4.60 5.94
N SER A 79 -0.27 3.57 6.78
CA SER A 79 0.65 3.49 7.90
C SER A 79 2.08 3.27 7.40
N ASP A 80 3.02 4.02 7.99
CA ASP A 80 4.43 3.76 7.74
C ASP A 80 4.87 2.55 8.57
N PRO A 81 5.78 1.71 8.06
CA PRO A 81 6.34 0.60 8.82
C PRO A 81 6.93 1.08 10.15
N LEU A 82 6.46 0.51 11.26
CA LEU A 82 6.98 0.82 12.59
C LEU A 82 7.98 -0.26 13.02
N PHE A 83 9.26 0.12 13.12
CA PHE A 83 10.29 -0.70 13.76
C PHE A 83 10.45 -0.28 15.22
N ALA A 84 9.76 -0.98 16.12
CA ALA A 84 9.64 -0.59 17.53
C ALA A 84 10.85 -0.94 18.43
N GLY A 85 12.00 -1.36 17.87
CA GLY A 85 13.17 -1.64 18.68
C GLY A 85 14.37 -2.17 17.90
N ALA A 86 15.53 -2.19 18.57
CA ALA A 86 16.73 -2.83 18.04
C ALA A 86 16.56 -4.35 18.12
N SER A 87 16.72 -5.05 16.99
CA SER A 87 16.96 -6.50 17.00
C SER A 87 18.40 -6.75 17.46
N THR A 88 18.60 -7.07 18.73
CA THR A 88 19.92 -7.47 19.25
C THR A 88 20.11 -8.97 19.04
N ALA A 89 21.00 -9.36 18.10
CA ALA A 89 21.59 -10.69 18.13
C ALA A 89 22.74 -10.70 19.13
N ASN A 90 22.61 -11.51 20.17
CA ASN A 90 23.76 -11.85 21.02
C ASN A 90 24.59 -12.89 20.28
N LEU A 91 25.81 -12.52 19.89
CA LEU A 91 26.79 -13.45 19.32
C LEU A 91 27.80 -13.82 20.41
N GLU A 92 28.02 -15.11 20.61
CA GLU A 92 29.06 -15.59 21.51
C GLU A 92 30.44 -15.32 20.92
N VAL A 93 31.36 -14.80 21.74
CA VAL A 93 32.75 -14.58 21.33
C VAL A 93 33.42 -15.94 21.09
N ASN A 94 34.08 -16.10 19.94
CA ASN A 94 34.84 -17.29 19.54
C ASN A 94 34.02 -18.54 19.13
N ALA A 95 32.73 -18.40 18.86
CA ALA A 95 31.94 -19.46 18.22
C ALA A 95 32.30 -19.59 16.73
N ALA A 96 32.41 -20.83 16.23
CA ALA A 96 32.59 -21.07 14.79
C ALA A 96 31.35 -20.56 14.03
N ILE A 97 31.56 -19.76 12.99
CA ILE A 97 30.48 -19.27 12.14
C ILE A 97 30.04 -20.44 11.26
N THR A 98 29.03 -21.20 11.69
CA THR A 98 28.46 -22.31 10.91
C THR A 98 27.14 -21.95 10.23
N THR A 99 26.60 -20.76 10.51
CA THR A 99 25.25 -20.37 10.09
C THR A 99 25.23 -18.88 9.75
N ILE A 100 24.71 -18.54 8.57
CA ILE A 100 24.36 -17.16 8.20
C ILE A 100 23.24 -16.71 9.14
N VAL A 101 23.50 -15.74 10.01
CA VAL A 101 22.54 -15.31 11.05
C VAL A 101 21.60 -14.22 10.55
N TYR A 102 21.96 -13.52 9.47
CA TYR A 102 21.16 -12.46 8.88
C TYR A 102 21.23 -12.48 7.36
N ASP A 103 20.07 -12.68 6.73
CA ASP A 103 19.80 -12.24 5.38
C ASP A 103 18.85 -11.03 5.49
N ALA A 104 19.34 -9.85 5.09
CA ALA A 104 18.58 -8.61 5.17
C ALA A 104 18.17 -8.22 3.76
N GLN A 105 17.02 -8.73 3.31
CA GLN A 105 16.44 -8.39 2.03
C GLN A 105 15.47 -7.21 2.19
N ALA A 106 15.68 -6.15 1.40
CA ALA A 106 14.72 -5.06 1.26
C ALA A 106 14.10 -5.15 -0.14
N SER A 107 12.83 -5.52 -0.23
CA SER A 107 12.08 -5.44 -1.47
C SER A 107 11.43 -4.05 -1.59
N ASN A 108 11.72 -3.34 -2.68
CA ASN A 108 10.87 -2.23 -3.07
C ASN A 108 9.49 -2.78 -3.43
N LEU A 109 8.41 -2.14 -2.96
CA LEU A 109 7.01 -2.54 -3.12
C LEU A 109 6.51 -2.52 -4.59
N SER A 110 7.42 -2.50 -5.56
CA SER A 110 7.13 -2.34 -6.99
C SER A 110 8.11 -3.18 -7.80
N SER A 111 8.01 -4.51 -7.70
CA SER A 111 8.63 -5.48 -8.61
C SER A 111 10.12 -5.25 -8.97
N GLY A 112 10.87 -4.54 -8.13
CA GLY A 112 12.27 -4.20 -8.37
C GLY A 112 13.16 -5.36 -7.94
N ASN A 113 14.36 -5.44 -8.54
CA ASN A 113 15.38 -6.37 -8.08
C ASN A 113 15.62 -6.19 -6.59
N ALA A 114 15.75 -7.30 -5.87
CA ALA A 114 16.25 -7.29 -4.50
C ALA A 114 17.56 -6.49 -4.46
N ASP A 115 17.68 -5.61 -3.48
CA ASP A 115 18.92 -4.95 -3.07
C ASP A 115 19.47 -3.80 -3.94
N ASP A 116 18.72 -3.31 -4.95
CA ASP A 116 19.17 -2.14 -5.72
C ASP A 116 19.19 -0.87 -4.84
N GLY A 117 20.39 -0.31 -4.63
CA GLY A 117 20.61 0.95 -3.91
C GLY A 117 20.82 0.85 -2.38
N ILE A 118 20.89 -0.34 -1.80
CA ILE A 118 21.18 -0.50 -0.35
C ILE A 118 22.68 -0.34 -0.08
N THR A 119 23.06 0.64 0.74
CA THR A 119 24.46 0.87 1.16
C THR A 119 24.67 0.37 2.59
N TYR A 120 25.54 -0.61 2.79
CA TYR A 120 25.94 -1.08 4.12
C TYR A 120 27.19 -0.33 4.60
N SER A 121 27.19 0.15 5.84
CA SER A 121 28.39 0.76 6.45
C SER A 121 28.56 0.30 7.90
N ILE A 122 29.77 -0.16 8.25
CA ILE A 122 30.16 -0.50 9.62
C ILE A 122 31.10 0.59 10.12
N LYS A 123 30.63 1.43 11.06
CA LYS A 123 31.48 2.47 11.67
C LYS A 123 32.38 1.83 12.74
N ASN A 124 33.66 2.22 12.75
CA ASN A 124 34.70 1.75 13.71
C ASN A 124 35.17 0.29 13.58
N ALA A 125 35.07 -0.33 12.40
CA ALA A 125 35.71 -1.62 12.18
C ALA A 125 37.22 -1.45 12.02
N SER A 126 38.01 -2.08 12.90
CA SER A 126 39.35 -2.52 12.50
C SER A 126 39.14 -3.44 11.30
N THR A 127 39.70 -3.09 10.15
CA THR A 127 39.44 -3.64 8.80
C THR A 127 39.66 -5.15 8.67
N SER A 128 40.03 -5.83 9.76
CA SER A 128 40.42 -7.23 9.80
C SER A 128 39.38 -8.16 10.47
N LYS A 129 38.22 -7.67 10.94
CA LYS A 129 37.23 -8.53 11.64
C LYS A 129 35.98 -8.88 10.83
N PHE A 130 35.62 -8.07 9.83
CA PHE A 130 34.48 -8.34 8.97
C PHE A 130 34.83 -7.97 7.52
N ALA A 131 34.70 -8.93 6.62
CA ALA A 131 34.73 -8.68 5.18
C ALA A 131 33.30 -8.43 4.71
N ILE A 132 33.08 -7.28 4.06
CA ILE A 132 31.85 -7.06 3.30
C ILE A 132 32.21 -7.44 1.86
N THR A 133 31.81 -8.63 1.45
CA THR A 133 31.87 -9.05 0.05
C THR A 133 30.53 -8.76 -0.59
N THR A 134 30.55 -7.93 -1.63
CA THR A 134 29.41 -7.84 -2.56
C THR A 134 29.38 -9.14 -3.35
N ASP A 135 28.25 -9.85 -3.33
CA ASP A 135 28.06 -10.96 -4.27
C ASP A 135 27.87 -10.33 -5.67
N THR A 136 28.76 -10.66 -6.60
CA THR A 136 28.67 -10.25 -8.01
C THR A 136 28.01 -11.34 -8.83
#